data_AF-A0A525C1I2-F1
#
_entry.id   AF-A0A525C1I2-F1
#
_cell.length_a   1.000
_cell.length_b   1.000
_cell.length_c   1.000
_cell.angle_alpha   90.00
_cell.angle_beta   90.00
_cell.angle_gamma   90.00
#
_symmetry.space_group_name_H-M   'P 1'
#
loop_
_entity.id
_entity.type
_entity.pdbx_description
1 polymer ?
#
loop_
_entity_poly.entity_id
_entity_poly.type
_entity_poly.pdbx_seq_one_letter_code
_entity_poly.pdbx_strand_id
1 'polypeptide(L)'
;MEASSVVDVFGNVGMYSIVAVAVIVCVAAVTTGAGFTVLGCKFFDSCVRQPELMPDLQVKLFIIAGLVDAVSMIGVGVAMIFAFSNPVMASLVDFAKEYGFITAVAH
;
A
#
# COMPACT_ATOMS: atom_id res chain seq x y z
N MET A 1 -20.20 -29.28 7.58
CA MET A 1 -20.09 -27.95 6.96
C MET A 1 -20.48 -28.14 5.50
N GLU A 2 -21.62 -27.63 5.07
CA GLU A 2 -22.02 -27.76 3.65
C GLU A 2 -21.03 -26.98 2.79
N ALA A 3 -20.70 -27.48 1.60
CA ALA A 3 -19.67 -26.91 0.72
C ALA A 3 -19.88 -25.41 0.42
N SER A 4 -21.12 -24.88 0.50
CA SER A 4 -21.39 -23.45 0.30
C SER A 4 -20.71 -22.58 1.37
N SER A 5 -20.75 -23.01 2.63
CA SER A 5 -20.20 -22.22 3.75
C SER A 5 -18.68 -22.08 3.68
N VAL A 6 -17.97 -23.01 3.03
CA VAL A 6 -16.53 -22.91 2.81
C VAL A 6 -16.26 -21.82 1.76
N VAL A 7 -16.98 -21.84 0.64
CA VAL A 7 -16.89 -20.83 -0.42
C VAL A 7 -17.20 -19.43 0.12
N ASP A 8 -18.19 -19.30 1.01
CA ASP A 8 -18.54 -18.03 1.64
C ASP A 8 -17.40 -17.45 2.49
N VAL A 9 -16.68 -18.31 3.24
CA VAL A 9 -15.52 -17.88 4.03
C VAL A 9 -14.37 -17.40 3.13
N PHE A 10 -14.05 -18.15 2.06
CA PHE A 10 -13.04 -17.73 1.09
C PHE A 10 -13.42 -16.42 0.40
N GLY A 11 -14.68 -16.27 0.00
CA GLY A 11 -15.21 -15.04 -0.58
C GLY A 11 -15.06 -13.84 0.37
N ASN A 12 -15.45 -14.00 1.63
CA ASN A 12 -15.35 -12.95 2.63
C ASN A 12 -13.90 -12.51 2.89
N VAL A 13 -12.97 -13.45 3.04
CA VAL A 13 -11.55 -13.14 3.25
C VAL A 13 -10.95 -12.41 2.06
N GLY A 14 -11.31 -12.81 0.83
CA GLY A 14 -10.92 -12.10 -0.39
C GLY A 14 -11.40 -10.65 -0.38
N MET A 15 -12.68 -10.43 -0.06
CA MET A 15 -13.27 -9.10 0.01
C MET A 15 -12.61 -8.21 1.07
N TYR A 16 -12.40 -8.71 2.28
CA TYR A 16 -11.73 -7.94 3.34
C TYR A 16 -10.30 -7.56 2.97
N SER A 17 -9.60 -8.43 2.26
CA SER A 17 -8.23 -8.17 1.83
C SER A 17 -8.16 -7.07 0.77
N ILE A 18 -9.09 -7.07 -0.19
CA ILE A 18 -9.20 -6.01 -1.20
C ILE A 18 -9.50 -4.66 -0.53
N VAL A 19 -10.41 -4.64 0.44
CA VAL A 19 -10.73 -3.43 1.20
C VAL A 19 -9.52 -2.92 1.99
N ALA A 20 -8.78 -3.81 2.66
CA ALA A 20 -7.57 -3.45 3.38
C ALA A 20 -6.52 -2.82 2.45
N VAL A 21 -6.29 -3.42 1.28
CA VAL A 21 -5.36 -2.89 0.25
C VAL A 21 -5.80 -1.51 -0.23
N ALA A 22 -7.09 -1.34 -0.56
CA ALA A 22 -7.63 -0.07 -1.02
C ALA A 22 -7.43 1.05 0.02
N VAL A 23 -7.70 0.76 1.30
CA VAL A 23 -7.52 1.73 2.39
C VAL A 23 -6.05 2.11 2.55
N ILE A 24 -5.13 1.15 2.56
CA ILE A 24 -3.69 1.44 2.71
C ILE A 24 -3.21 2.34 1.56
N VAL A 25 -3.58 2.02 0.32
CA VAL A 25 -3.17 2.79 -0.86
C VAL A 25 -3.76 4.21 -0.83
N CYS A 26 -5.04 4.37 -0.48
CA CYS A 26 -5.65 5.68 -0.37
C CYS A 26 -4.99 6.55 0.71
N VAL A 27 -4.74 5.99 1.89
CA VAL A 27 -4.10 6.75 2.99
C VAL A 27 -2.66 7.12 2.62
N ALA A 28 -1.91 6.21 1.98
CA ALA A 28 -0.58 6.50 1.48
C ALA A 28 -0.62 7.68 0.49
N ALA A 29 -1.46 7.59 -0.55
CA ALA A 29 -1.57 8.62 -1.58
C ALA A 29 -1.95 10.00 -1.02
N VAL A 30 -2.92 10.06 -0.10
CA VAL A 30 -3.35 11.32 0.53
C VAL A 30 -2.23 11.93 1.37
N THR A 31 -1.51 11.11 2.14
CA THR A 31 -0.42 11.57 3.00
C THR A 31 0.75 12.11 2.17
N THR A 32 1.14 11.40 1.11
CA THR A 32 2.20 11.85 0.18
C THR A 32 1.82 13.15 -0.52
N GLY A 33 0.58 13.23 -1.03
CA GLY A 33 0.08 14.43 -1.72
C GLY A 33 0.04 15.66 -0.81
N ALA A 34 -0.39 15.49 0.45
CA ALA A 34 -0.34 16.55 1.44
C ALA A 34 1.11 16.98 1.74
N GLY A 35 2.02 16.03 1.89
CA GLY A 35 3.45 16.29 2.09
C GLY A 35 4.06 17.11 0.95
N PHE A 36 3.81 16.72 -0.31
CA PHE A 36 4.30 17.45 -1.48
C PHE A 36 3.70 18.84 -1.62
N THR A 37 2.43 19.02 -1.25
CA THR A 37 1.79 20.33 -1.29
C THR A 37 2.51 21.33 -0.37
N VAL A 38 2.79 20.93 0.87
CA VAL A 38 3.48 21.80 1.85
C VAL A 38 4.92 22.07 1.42
N LEU A 39 5.63 21.04 0.95
CA LEU A 39 7.01 21.17 0.47
C LEU A 39 7.09 22.11 -0.74
N GLY A 40 6.18 21.96 -1.70
CA GLY A 40 6.09 22.80 -2.90
C GLY A 40 5.81 24.25 -2.55
N CYS A 41 4.83 24.54 -1.69
CA CYS A 41 4.51 25.90 -1.26
C CYS A 41 5.71 26.61 -0.62
N LYS A 42 6.44 25.94 0.27
CA LYS A 42 7.63 26.51 0.93
C LYS A 42 8.81 26.72 -0.02
N PHE A 43 8.98 25.81 -0.98
CA PHE A 43 9.99 25.97 -2.03
C PHE A 43 9.72 27.24 -2.84
N PHE A 44 8.51 27.42 -3.35
CA PHE A 44 8.16 28.62 -4.14
C PHE A 44 8.36 29.92 -3.36
N ASP A 45 7.90 29.98 -2.10
CA ASP A 45 8.07 31.17 -1.25
C ASP A 45 9.56 31.51 -1.00
N SER A 46 10.41 30.47 -0.90
CA SER A 46 11.85 30.65 -0.74
C SER A 46 12.53 31.08 -2.05
N CYS A 47 12.11 30.55 -3.20
CA CYS A 47 12.61 30.95 -4.52
C CYS A 47 12.32 32.42 -4.83
N VAL A 48 11.14 32.92 -4.43
CA VAL A 48 10.76 34.33 -4.63
C VAL A 48 11.59 35.26 -3.74
N ARG A 49 11.85 34.87 -2.48
CA ARG A 49 12.65 35.70 -1.56
C ARG A 49 14.14 35.71 -1.89
N GLN A 50 14.69 34.55 -2.30
CA GLN A 50 16.12 34.36 -2.50
C GLN A 50 16.38 33.52 -3.76
N PRO A 51 16.38 34.15 -4.95
CA PRO A 51 16.53 33.44 -6.21
C PRO A 51 17.92 32.77 -6.36
N GLU A 52 18.93 33.30 -5.68
CA GLU A 52 20.29 32.77 -5.65
C GLU A 52 20.42 31.42 -4.93
N LEU A 53 19.48 31.08 -4.04
CA LEU A 53 19.47 29.79 -3.34
C LEU A 53 18.62 28.72 -4.05
N MET A 54 17.96 29.03 -5.16
CA MET A 54 17.12 28.09 -5.91
C MET A 54 17.82 26.76 -6.24
N PRO A 55 19.08 26.74 -6.73
CA PRO A 55 19.75 25.49 -7.08
C PRO A 55 19.96 24.57 -5.87
N ASP A 56 20.34 25.14 -4.73
CA ASP A 56 20.60 24.39 -3.50
C ASP A 56 19.28 23.90 -2.86
N LEU A 57 18.24 24.75 -2.85
CA LEU A 57 16.93 24.38 -2.35
C LEU A 57 16.27 23.29 -3.19
N GLN A 58 16.48 23.27 -4.51
CA GLN A 58 15.93 22.24 -5.39
C GLN A 58 16.50 20.86 -5.05
N VAL A 59 17.80 20.75 -4.78
CA VAL A 59 18.43 19.48 -4.37
C VAL A 59 17.86 19.00 -3.03
N LYS A 60 17.75 19.90 -2.04
CA LYS A 60 17.18 19.59 -0.72
C LYS A 60 15.71 19.19 -0.82
N LEU A 61 14.94 19.86 -1.68
CA LEU A 61 13.56 19.50 -1.98
C LEU A 61 13.47 18.09 -2.53
N PHE A 62 14.28 17.71 -3.52
CA PHE A 62 14.24 16.36 -4.10
C PHE A 62 14.61 15.26 -3.10
N ILE A 63 15.58 15.51 -2.21
CA ILE A 63 15.96 14.54 -1.18
C ILE A 63 14.80 14.31 -0.21
N ILE A 64 14.18 15.39 0.28
CA ILE A 64 13.05 15.29 1.22
C ILE A 64 11.81 14.74 0.52
N ALA A 65 11.56 15.17 -0.72
CA ALA A 65 10.49 14.68 -1.57
C ALA A 65 10.60 13.16 -1.78
N GLY A 66 11.79 12.68 -2.12
CA GLY A 66 12.06 11.24 -2.25
C GLY A 66 11.89 10.49 -0.93
N LEU A 67 12.28 11.09 0.20
CA LEU A 67 12.07 10.47 1.52
C LEU A 67 10.59 10.36 1.89
N VAL A 68 9.78 11.39 1.62
CA VAL A 68 8.32 11.38 1.85
C VAL A 68 7.64 10.31 1.00
N ASP A 69 8.02 10.18 -0.26
CA ASP A 69 7.48 9.15 -1.16
C ASP A 69 7.92 7.74 -0.75
N ALA A 70 9.20 7.57 -0.39
CA ALA A 70 9.74 6.29 0.04
C ALA A 70 8.99 5.71 1.25
N VAL A 71 8.68 6.53 2.26
CA VAL A 71 7.91 6.07 3.44
C VAL A 71 6.50 5.62 3.05
N SER A 72 5.85 6.34 2.14
CA SER A 72 4.49 6.02 1.67
C SER A 72 4.49 4.74 0.82
N MET A 73 5.52 4.55 -0.02
CA MET A 73 5.71 3.37 -0.85
C MET A 73 6.05 2.10 -0.05
N ILE A 74 6.59 2.20 1.16
CA ILE A 74 6.70 1.04 2.07
C ILE A 74 5.31 0.49 2.40
N GLY A 75 4.35 1.39 2.68
CA GLY A 75 2.95 1.01 2.92
C GLY A 75 2.31 0.33 1.70
N VAL A 76 2.54 0.87 0.50
CA VAL A 76 2.10 0.26 -0.76
C VAL A 76 2.75 -1.12 -0.96
N GLY A 77 4.04 -1.27 -0.66
CA GLY A 77 4.74 -2.56 -0.72
C GLY A 77 4.07 -3.63 0.16
N VAL A 78 3.65 -3.27 1.37
CA VAL A 78 2.89 -4.17 2.24
C VAL A 78 1.51 -4.49 1.64
N ALA A 79 0.81 -3.50 1.09
CA ALA A 79 -0.48 -3.70 0.44
C ALA A 79 -0.37 -4.66 -0.77
N MET A 80 0.72 -4.60 -1.53
CA MET A 80 0.97 -5.50 -2.66
C MET A 80 1.14 -6.96 -2.21
N ILE A 81 1.68 -7.21 -1.01
CA ILE A 81 1.72 -8.56 -0.43
C ILE A 81 0.29 -9.07 -0.21
N PHE A 82 -0.60 -8.28 0.37
CA PHE A 82 -2.00 -8.67 0.55
C PHE A 82 -2.77 -8.85 -0.77
N ALA A 83 -2.39 -8.11 -1.81
CA ALA A 83 -3.03 -8.19 -3.13
C ALA A 83 -2.61 -9.43 -3.93
N PHE A 84 -1.32 -9.78 -3.93
CA PHE A 84 -0.78 -10.84 -4.78
C PHE A 84 -0.35 -12.11 -4.03
N SER A 85 0.04 -11.99 -2.76
CA SER A 85 0.57 -13.09 -1.94
C SER A 85 -0.05 -13.05 -0.56
N ASN A 86 -1.39 -13.10 -0.52
CA ASN A 86 -2.14 -12.88 0.70
C ASN A 86 -1.84 -13.97 1.75
N PRO A 87 -1.18 -13.62 2.88
CA PRO A 87 -0.77 -14.61 3.87
C PRO A 87 -1.98 -15.26 4.56
N VAL A 88 -3.06 -14.51 4.76
CA VAL A 88 -4.29 -15.00 5.40
C VAL A 88 -4.98 -16.02 4.50
N MET A 89 -5.04 -15.74 3.20
CA MET A 89 -5.63 -16.65 2.22
C MET A 89 -4.78 -17.93 2.09
N ALA A 90 -3.45 -17.81 2.07
CA ALA A 90 -2.55 -18.95 2.01
C ALA A 90 -2.75 -19.89 3.20
N SER A 91 -2.76 -19.36 4.43
CA SER A 91 -3.00 -20.17 5.64
C SER A 91 -4.38 -20.83 5.64
N LEU A 92 -5.41 -20.16 5.12
CA LEU A 92 -6.75 -20.71 5.02
C LEU A 92 -6.83 -21.87 4.00
N VAL A 93 -6.14 -21.74 2.87
CA VAL A 93 -6.03 -22.82 1.87
C VAL A 93 -5.31 -24.03 2.47
N ASP A 94 -4.22 -23.82 3.21
CA ASP A 94 -3.46 -24.92 3.82
C ASP A 94 -4.30 -25.65 4.88
N PHE A 95 -5.01 -24.92 5.74
CA PHE A 95 -5.98 -25.49 6.67
C PHE A 95 -7.05 -26.30 5.92
N ALA A 96 -7.64 -25.74 4.87
CA ALA A 96 -8.70 -26.41 4.13
C ALA A 96 -8.20 -27.68 3.41
N LYS A 97 -6.93 -27.73 3.00
CA LYS A 97 -6.27 -28.95 2.49
C LYS A 97 -6.06 -30.00 3.59
N GLU A 98 -5.57 -29.60 4.76
CA GLU A 98 -5.28 -30.51 5.88
C GLU A 98 -6.53 -31.30 6.32
N TYR A 99 -7.68 -30.64 6.36
CA TYR A 99 -8.95 -31.24 6.79
C TYR A 99 -9.81 -31.79 5.63
N GLY A 100 -9.27 -31.83 4.40
CA GLY A 100 -9.92 -32.46 3.25
C GLY A 100 -11.12 -31.70 2.68
N PHE A 101 -11.25 -30.39 2.96
CA PHE A 101 -12.32 -29.54 2.43
C PHE A 101 -12.11 -29.14 0.97
N ILE A 102 -10.86 -29.16 0.49
CA ILE A 102 -10.49 -28.90 -0.91
C ILE A 102 -9.46 -29.92 -1.37
N THR A 103 -9.70 -30.52 -2.56
CA THR A 103 -8.70 -31.35 -3.23
C THR A 103 -7.54 -30.48 -3.68
N ALA A 104 -6.31 -30.97 -3.52
CA ALA A 104 -5.11 -30.28 -3.96
C ALA A 104 -5.18 -29.99 -5.47
N VAL A 105 -5.61 -28.79 -5.85
CA VAL A 105 -5.31 -28.25 -7.17
C VAL A 105 -3.84 -27.87 -7.12
N ALA A 106 -3.00 -28.82 -7.54
CA ALA A 106 -1.60 -28.60 -7.79
C ALA A 106 -1.44 -27.59 -8.93
N HIS A 107 -0.89 -26.44 -8.61
CA HIS A 107 -0.13 -25.60 -9.53
C HIS A 107 1.08 -25.06 -8.77
#